data_AF-A0A0U0W6Z7-F1
#
_entry.id   AF-A0A0U0W6Z7-F1
#
_cell.length_a   1.000
_cell.length_b   1.000
_cell.length_c   1.000
_cell.angle_alpha   90.00
_cell.angle_beta   90.00
_cell.angle_gamma   90.00
#
_symmetry.space_group_name_H-M   'P 1'
#
loop_
_entity.id
_entity.type
_entity.pdbx_description
1 polymer ?
#
loop_
_entity_poly.entity_id
_entity_poly.type
_entity_poly.pdbx_seq_one_letter_code
_entity_poly.pdbx_strand_id
1 'polypeptide(L)'
;MTATALYNIPLGVCTQDPDRWTTSPDEEAKAMCRACPRRWQCARDAVESAGAEGLWAGVVIPEAGRGRTFALGQLKSLAERNGYPVRQTAKSA
;
A
#
# COMPACT_ATOMS: atom_id res chain seq x y z
N MET A 1 7.81 35.83 0.58
CA MET A 1 7.97 34.49 -0.02
C MET A 1 7.43 33.47 0.96
N THR A 2 6.16 33.12 0.84
CA THR A 2 5.49 32.12 1.70
C THR A 2 5.15 30.91 0.84
N ALA A 3 6.07 29.94 0.81
CA ALA A 3 5.83 28.64 0.23
C ALA A 3 5.58 27.65 1.36
N THR A 4 4.36 27.16 1.44
CA THR A 4 3.93 25.75 1.60
C THR A 4 2.66 25.69 2.43
N ALA A 5 1.53 25.45 1.77
CA ALA A 5 0.34 24.90 2.40
C ALA A 5 -0.22 23.80 1.50
N LEU A 6 0.59 22.75 1.33
CA LEU A 6 0.17 21.43 0.80
C LEU A 6 -0.38 20.54 1.93
N TYR A 7 -0.87 21.12 3.03
CA TYR A 7 -1.18 20.42 4.29
C TYR A 7 -2.51 19.65 4.30
N ASN A 8 -3.02 19.20 3.16
CA ASN A 8 -4.19 18.31 3.17
C ASN A 8 -4.18 17.27 2.05
N ILE A 9 -2.99 16.83 1.63
CA ILE A 9 -2.87 15.51 1.02
C ILE A 9 -2.73 14.57 2.22
N PRO A 10 -3.72 13.72 2.56
CA PRO A 10 -3.58 12.80 3.68
C PRO A 10 -2.48 11.79 3.33
N LEU A 11 -1.23 12.14 3.63
CA LEU A 11 -0.10 11.24 3.55
C LEU A 11 -0.44 10.04 4.45
N GLY A 12 -0.22 8.83 3.95
CA GLY A 12 -0.59 7.62 4.68
C GLY A 12 0.09 7.62 6.04
N VAL A 13 -0.54 7.03 7.06
CA VAL A 13 0.04 6.93 8.42
C VAL A 13 1.47 6.35 8.40
N CYS A 14 1.78 5.55 7.37
CA CYS A 14 3.10 4.98 7.11
C CYS A 14 4.22 5.99 6.79
N THR A 15 3.88 7.26 6.51
CA THR A 15 4.87 8.32 6.20
C THR A 15 5.43 9.01 7.44
N GLN A 16 4.83 8.80 8.61
CA GLN A 16 5.27 9.41 9.87
C GLN A 16 6.44 8.65 10.52
N ASP A 17 6.53 7.34 10.29
CA ASP A 17 7.57 6.47 10.84
C ASP A 17 7.82 5.30 9.88
N PRO A 18 8.69 5.47 8.85
CA PRO A 18 8.86 4.49 7.77
C PRO A 18 9.39 3.12 8.21
N ASP A 19 10.25 3.09 9.22
CA ASP A 19 10.94 1.87 9.67
C ASP A 19 9.95 0.85 10.26
N ARG A 20 8.84 1.33 10.83
CA ARG A 20 7.78 0.49 11.39
C ARG A 20 7.01 -0.35 10.34
N TRP A 21 7.12 -0.04 9.05
CA TRP A 21 6.29 -0.65 8.00
C TRP A 21 7.06 -1.59 7.06
N THR A 22 8.40 -1.60 7.12
CA THR A 22 9.25 -2.23 6.10
C THR A 22 9.94 -3.52 6.58
N THR A 23 10.41 -3.59 7.83
CA THR A 23 11.27 -4.71 8.27
C THR A 23 10.52 -5.84 8.99
N SER A 24 9.54 -5.53 9.82
CA SER A 24 8.67 -6.53 10.50
C SER A 24 7.46 -5.83 11.13
N PRO A 25 6.44 -5.48 10.33
CA PRO A 25 5.28 -4.74 10.81
C PRO A 25 4.45 -5.57 11.79
N ASP A 26 4.28 -5.05 13.01
CA ASP A 26 3.49 -5.66 14.08
C ASP A 26 1.97 -5.59 13.81
N GLU A 27 1.17 -6.27 14.64
CA GLU A 27 -0.29 -6.24 14.51
C GLU A 27 -0.87 -4.83 14.72
N GLU A 28 -0.20 -3.99 15.51
CA GLU A 28 -0.59 -2.60 15.72
C GLU A 28 -0.39 -1.75 14.46
N ALA A 29 0.74 -1.90 13.76
CA ALA A 29 0.99 -1.29 12.46
C ALA A 29 -0.04 -1.78 11.43
N LYS A 30 -0.36 -3.08 11.40
CA LYS A 30 -1.45 -3.58 10.54
C LYS A 30 -2.79 -2.92 10.86
N ALA A 31 -3.14 -2.77 12.14
CA ALA A 31 -4.38 -2.10 12.56
C ALA A 31 -4.42 -0.63 12.10
N MET A 32 -3.33 0.10 12.31
CA MET A 32 -3.21 1.48 11.85
C MET A 32 -3.25 1.60 10.31
N CYS A 33 -2.61 0.67 9.58
CA CYS A 33 -2.70 0.61 8.12
C CYS A 33 -4.15 0.46 7.66
N ARG A 34 -4.92 -0.39 8.35
CA ARG A 34 -6.32 -0.69 8.02
C ARG A 34 -7.27 0.48 8.33
N ALA A 35 -6.89 1.35 9.26
CA ALA A 35 -7.62 2.57 9.60
C ALA A 35 -7.30 3.75 8.65
N CYS A 36 -6.24 3.64 7.83
CA CYS A 36 -5.82 4.71 6.92
C CYS A 36 -6.92 5.04 5.89
N PRO A 37 -7.33 6.32 5.72
CA PRO A 37 -8.36 6.71 4.75
C PRO A 37 -8.01 6.34 3.30
N ARG A 38 -6.71 6.25 2.98
CA ARG A 38 -6.22 5.89 1.63
C ARG A 38 -6.03 4.40 1.44
N ARG A 39 -6.50 3.53 2.35
CA ARG A 39 -6.22 2.08 2.32
C ARG A 39 -6.50 1.44 0.96
N TRP A 40 -7.62 1.76 0.33
CA TRP A 40 -8.00 1.17 -0.94
C TRP A 40 -7.17 1.69 -2.12
N GLN A 41 -6.85 2.98 -2.11
CA GLN A 41 -5.90 3.57 -3.06
C GLN A 41 -4.52 2.95 -2.90
N CYS A 42 -4.04 2.81 -1.66
CA CYS A 42 -2.77 2.16 -1.33
C CYS A 42 -2.74 0.71 -1.84
N ALA A 43 -3.84 -0.04 -1.72
CA ALA A 43 -3.94 -1.39 -2.27
C ALA A 43 -3.80 -1.42 -3.80
N ARG A 44 -4.41 -0.46 -4.51
CA ARG A 44 -4.25 -0.33 -5.97
C ARG A 44 -2.81 0.00 -6.33
N ASP A 45 -2.25 1.04 -5.70
CA ASP A 45 -0.90 1.53 -5.98
C ASP A 45 0.15 0.42 -5.70
N ALA A 46 -0.08 -0.45 -4.72
CA ALA A 46 0.76 -1.62 -4.46
C ALA A 46 0.78 -2.61 -5.64
N VAL A 47 -0.38 -2.86 -6.25
CA VAL A 47 -0.49 -3.82 -7.35
C VAL A 47 0.06 -3.24 -8.65
N GLU A 48 -0.06 -1.91 -8.83
CA GLU A 48 0.46 -1.21 -10.00
C GLU A 48 1.98 -0.95 -9.93
N SER A 49 2.57 -1.01 -8.73
CA SER A 49 4.00 -0.82 -8.50
C SER A 49 4.78 -2.15 -8.58
N ALA A 50 5.78 -2.21 -9.46
CA ALA A 50 6.64 -3.39 -9.60
C ALA A 50 7.46 -3.70 -8.32
N GLY A 51 7.84 -2.66 -7.58
CA GLY A 51 8.68 -2.75 -6.37
C GLY A 51 7.90 -2.70 -5.05
N ALA A 52 6.59 -2.97 -5.05
CA ALA A 52 5.83 -2.95 -3.80
C ALA A 52 6.28 -4.07 -2.84
N GLU A 53 6.76 -3.70 -1.66
CA GLU A 53 7.23 -4.60 -0.60
C GLU A 53 6.85 -4.04 0.78
N GLY A 54 6.81 -4.89 1.81
CA GLY A 54 6.43 -4.49 3.17
C GLY A 54 4.91 -4.37 3.37
N LEU A 55 4.47 -3.58 4.34
CA LEU A 55 3.05 -3.45 4.68
C LEU A 55 2.31 -2.45 3.78
N TRP A 56 1.35 -2.96 3.00
CA TRP A 56 0.45 -2.17 2.15
C TRP A 56 -1.00 -2.48 2.48
N ALA A 57 -1.82 -1.45 2.72
CA ALA A 57 -3.27 -1.58 2.99
C ALA A 57 -3.68 -2.66 4.05
N GLY A 58 -2.77 -2.98 4.98
CA GLY A 58 -2.96 -4.02 5.99
C GLY A 58 -2.51 -5.43 5.59
N VAL A 59 -1.78 -5.59 4.48
CA VAL A 59 -1.23 -6.84 3.95
C VAL A 59 0.29 -6.70 3.79
N VAL A 60 1.05 -7.69 4.26
CA VAL A 60 2.51 -7.72 4.07
C VAL A 60 2.81 -8.36 2.72
N ILE A 61 3.61 -7.67 1.90
CA ILE A 61 4.10 -8.14 0.62
C ILE A 61 5.57 -8.58 0.81
N PRO A 62 5.88 -9.88 0.72
CA PRO A 62 7.25 -10.35 0.70
C PRO A 62 8.00 -9.90 -0.55
N GLU A 63 9.33 -9.85 -0.46
CA GLU A 63 10.23 -9.55 -1.59
C GLU A 63 9.96 -10.46 -2.80
N ALA A 64 9.79 -11.78 -2.57
CA ALA A 64 9.59 -12.76 -3.64
C ALA A 64 8.71 -13.96 -3.24
N GLY A 65 8.48 -14.85 -4.21
CA GLY A 65 7.84 -16.16 -4.02
C GLY A 65 6.32 -16.17 -4.07
N ARG A 66 5.71 -17.32 -3.76
CA ARG A 66 4.25 -17.52 -3.85
C ARG A 66 3.45 -16.61 -2.90
N GLY A 67 4.03 -16.28 -1.75
CA GLY A 67 3.44 -15.35 -0.79
C GLY A 67 3.23 -13.95 -1.38
N ARG A 68 4.15 -13.48 -2.22
CA ARG A 68 4.02 -12.21 -2.96
C ARG A 68 2.81 -12.23 -3.89
N THR A 69 2.68 -13.27 -4.72
CA THR A 69 1.54 -13.39 -5.64
C THR A 69 0.21 -13.42 -4.90
N PHE A 70 0.13 -14.15 -3.77
CA PHE A 70 -1.06 -14.20 -2.94
C PHE A 70 -1.40 -12.82 -2.34
N ALA A 71 -0.39 -12.12 -1.79
CA ALA A 71 -0.57 -10.78 -1.23
C ALA A 71 -1.08 -9.77 -2.28
N LEU A 72 -0.47 -9.75 -3.47
CA LEU A 72 -0.89 -8.88 -4.57
C LEU A 72 -2.31 -9.22 -5.06
N GLY A 73 -2.66 -10.50 -5.13
CA GLY A 73 -4.04 -10.93 -5.46
C GLY A 73 -5.06 -10.46 -4.42
N GLN A 74 -4.73 -10.56 -3.13
CA GLN A 74 -5.56 -10.04 -2.05
C GLN A 74 -5.75 -8.53 -2.16
N LEU A 75 -4.67 -7.78 -2.42
CA LEU A 75 -4.70 -6.33 -2.58
C LEU A 75 -5.50 -5.89 -3.80
N LYS A 76 -5.36 -6.60 -4.93
CA LYS A 76 -6.17 -6.35 -6.13
C LYS A 76 -7.66 -6.50 -5.83
N SER A 77 -8.04 -7.62 -5.23
CA SER A 77 -9.43 -7.87 -4.86
C SER A 77 -9.97 -6.86 -3.84
N LEU A 78 -9.11 -6.39 -2.94
CA LEU A 78 -9.43 -5.36 -1.96
C LEU A 78 -9.70 -4.00 -2.62
N ALA A 79 -8.85 -3.58 -3.56
CA ALA A 79 -8.98 -2.33 -4.28
C ALA A 79 -10.24 -2.33 -5.17
N GLU A 80 -10.42 -3.38 -5.97
CA GLU A 80 -11.52 -3.49 -6.94
C GLU A 80 -12.89 -3.48 -6.27
N ARG A 81 -13.06 -4.23 -5.16
CA ARG A 81 -14.32 -4.25 -4.39
C ARG A 81 -14.69 -2.91 -3.76
N ASN A 82 -13.73 -2.01 -3.60
CA ASN A 82 -13.93 -0.70 -2.98
C ASN A 82 -13.88 0.45 -4.01
N GLY A 83 -14.01 0.15 -5.31
CA GLY A 83 -14.09 1.18 -6.35
C GLY A 83 -12.74 1.74 -6.82
N TYR A 84 -11.64 1.06 -6.51
CA TYR A 84 -10.29 1.40 -6.99
C TYR A 84 -9.84 0.36 -8.03
N PRO A 85 -10.26 0.49 -9.30
CA PRO A 85 -9.88 -0.48 -10.33
C PRO A 85 -8.37 -0.46 -10.54
N VAL A 86 -7.76 -1.65 -10.55
CA VAL A 86 -6.33 -1.83 -10.81
C VAL A 86 -6.11 -1.88 -12.32
N ARG A 87 -5.29 -0.97 -12.83
CA ARG A 87 -4.82 -1.04 -14.21
C ARG A 87 -3.76 -2.12 -14.27
N GLN A 88 -3.91 -3.08 -15.18
CA GLN A 88 -2.80 -3.98 -15.48
C GLN A 88 -1.74 -3.12 -16.17
N THR A 89 -0.73 -2.68 -15.43
CA THR A 89 0.47 -2.10 -16.02
C THR A 89 1.05 -3.21 -16.89
N ALA A 90 0.94 -3.05 -18.21
CA ALA A 90 1.47 -4.01 -19.16
C ALA A 90 2.93 -4.27 -18.76
N LYS A 91 3.28 -5.54 -18.52
CA LYS A 91 4.68 -5.95 -18.35
C LYS A 91 5.44 -5.34 -19.52
N SER A 92 6.30 -4.35 -19.26
CA SER A 92 7.28 -3.93 -20.24
C SER A 92 8.10 -5.18 -20.55
N ALA A 93 7.99 -5.60 -21.81
CA ALA A 93 8.60 -6.80 -22.38
C ALA A 93 10.13 -6.76 -22.28
#